data_AF-A0A7W1K7J7-F1
#
_entry.id   AF-A0A7W1K7J7-F1
#
_cell.length_a   1.000
_cell.length_b   1.000
_cell.length_c   1.000
_cell.angle_alpha   90.00
_cell.angle_beta   90.00
_cell.angle_gamma   90.00
#
_symmetry.space_group_name_H-M   'P 1'
#
loop_
_entity.id
_entity.type
_entity.pdbx_description
1 polymer ?
#
loop_
_entity_poly.entity_id
_entity_poly.type
_entity_poly.pdbx_seq_one_letter_code
_entity_poly.pdbx_strand_id
1 'polypeptide(L)' 'MGLIQIRNVPEDVHRTLKARAAAEGTSLSDYILREVTRVARTPTPGELDGRIRARPRAG' A
#
# COMPACT_ATOMS: atom_id res chain seq x y z
N MET A 1 10.99 12.82 2.37
CA MET A 1 11.26 11.73 1.41
C MET A 1 11.86 10.57 2.19
N GLY A 2 11.31 9.37 2.06
CA GLY A 2 11.75 8.20 2.83
C GLY A 2 12.08 7.04 1.90
N LEU A 3 13.14 6.30 2.22
CA LEU A 3 13.49 5.06 1.54
C LEU A 3 12.92 3.89 2.35
N ILE A 4 12.13 3.03 1.70
CA ILE A 4 11.66 1.78 2.28
C ILE A 4 12.47 0.65 1.65
N GLN A 5 13.25 -0.05 2.47
CA GLN A 5 13.96 -1.27 2.07
C GLN A 5 13.22 -2.49 2.62
N ILE A 6 12.73 -3.35 1.74
CA ILE A 6 12.05 -4.60 2.10
C ILE A 6 13.07 -5.74 2.00
N ARG A 7 13.25 -6.51 3.08
CA ARG A 7 14.20 -7.64 3.18
C ARG A 7 13.45 -8.95 3.34
N ASN A 8 14.11 -10.06 3.03
CA ASN A 8 13.56 -11.42 3.18
C ASN A 8 12.27 -11.67 2.39
N VAL A 9 12.16 -11.09 1.19
CA VAL A 9 11.02 -11.35 0.30
C VAL A 9 11.17 -12.77 -0.26
N PRO A 10 10.16 -13.65 -0.10
CA PRO A 10 10.18 -14.98 -0.72
C PRO A 10 10.36 -14.87 -2.23
N GLU A 11 11.12 -15.78 -2.83
CA GLU A 11 11.46 -15.72 -4.26
C GLU A 11 10.21 -15.79 -5.16
N ASP A 12 9.21 -16.58 -4.76
CA ASP A 12 7.92 -16.71 -5.45
C ASP A 12 7.15 -15.38 -5.46
N VAL A 13 7.17 -14.65 -4.33
CA VAL A 13 6.53 -13.34 -4.20
C VAL A 13 7.27 -12.33 -5.08
N HIS A 14 8.60 -12.29 -5.01
CA HIS A 14 9.40 -11.38 -5.82
C HIS A 14 9.17 -11.62 -7.32
N ARG A 15 9.14 -12.89 -7.76
CA ARG A 15 8.89 -13.25 -9.16
C ARG A 15 7.49 -12.83 -9.60
N THR A 16 6.47 -13.06 -8.78
CA THR A 16 5.09 -12.66 -9.06
C THR A 16 4.96 -11.15 -9.19
N LEU A 17 5.52 -10.38 -8.26
CA LEU A 17 5.49 -8.93 -8.28
C LEU A 17 6.22 -8.37 -9.51
N LYS A 18 7.38 -8.95 -9.87
CA LYS A 18 8.13 -8.56 -11.06
C LYS A 18 7.33 -8.82 -12.35
N ALA A 19 6.64 -9.95 -12.44
CA ALA A 19 5.79 -10.27 -13.58
C ALA A 19 4.62 -9.29 -13.72
N ARG A 20 3.98 -8.92 -12.60
CA ARG A 20 2.89 -7.93 -12.60
C ARG A 20 3.38 -6.53 -12.98
N ALA A 21 4.51 -6.09 -12.43
CA ALA A 21 5.13 -4.82 -12.79
C ALA A 21 5.44 -4.75 -14.29
N ALA A 22 6.01 -5.82 -14.85
CA ALA A 22 6.30 -5.93 -16.28
C ALA A 22 5.01 -5.90 -17.14
N ALA A 23 3.94 -6.57 -16.69
CA ALA A 23 2.66 -6.54 -17.39
C ALA A 23 2.02 -5.13 -17.42
N GLU A 24 2.26 -4.31 -16.39
CA GLU A 24 1.83 -2.91 -16.34
C GLU A 24 2.83 -1.94 -16.99
N GLY A 25 3.97 -2.41 -17.51
CA GLY A 25 5.01 -1.56 -18.08
C GLY A 25 5.72 -0.66 -17.06
N THR A 26 5.71 -1.06 -15.79
CA THR A 26 6.30 -0.28 -14.68
C THR A 26 7.50 -1.00 -14.07
N SER A 27 8.36 -0.26 -13.36
CA SER A 27 9.44 -0.87 -12.58
C SER A 27 8.86 -1.58 -11.35
N LEU A 28 9.55 -2.61 -10.86
CA LEU A 28 9.15 -3.32 -9.64
C LEU A 28 9.03 -2.37 -8.43
N SER A 29 9.95 -1.42 -8.29
CA SER A 29 9.93 -0.43 -7.20
C SER A 29 8.72 0.49 -7.29
N ASP A 30 8.34 0.94 -8.49
CA ASP A 30 7.17 1.78 -8.71
C ASP A 30 5.88 1.02 -8.42
N TYR A 31 5.78 -0.23 -8.91
CA TYR A 31 4.67 -1.12 -8.63
C TYR A 31 4.47 -1.35 -7.13
N ILE A 32 5.54 -1.69 -6.40
CA ILE A 32 5.50 -1.87 -4.95
C ILE A 32 5.12 -0.57 -4.24
N LEU A 33 5.68 0.57 -4.66
CA LEU A 33 5.36 1.86 -4.05
C LEU A 33 3.88 2.21 -4.21
N ARG A 34 3.29 1.95 -5.38
CA ARG A 34 1.86 2.15 -5.64
C ARG A 34 1.01 1.29 -4.73
N GLU A 35 1.32 0.00 -4.60
CA GLU A 35 0.58 -0.92 -3.74
C GLU A 35 0.69 -0.52 -2.25
N VAL A 36 1.90 -0.21 -1.76
CA VAL A 36 2.11 0.25 -0.39
C VAL A 36 1.39 1.57 -0.12
N THR A 37 1.41 2.50 -1.08
CA THR A 37 0.69 3.78 -0.98
C THR A 37 -0.82 3.56 -0.92
N ARG A 38 -1.35 2.62 -1.72
CA ARG A 38 -2.77 2.26 -1.72
C ARG A 38 -3.18 1.66 -0.37
N VAL A 39 -2.36 0.76 0.18
CA VAL A 39 -2.59 0.20 1.52
C VAL A 39 -2.57 1.29 2.58
N ALA A 40 -1.57 2.18 2.58
CA ALA A 40 -1.45 3.26 3.56
C ALA A 40 -2.58 4.29 3.47
N ARG A 41 -3.16 4.50 2.28
CA ARG A 41 -4.28 5.44 2.07
C ARG A 41 -5.65 4.83 2.36
N THR A 42 -5.74 3.50 2.46
CA THR A 42 -6.99 2.81 2.77
C THR A 42 -7.15 2.77 4.29
N PRO A 43 -8.09 3.54 4.88
CA PRO A 43 -8.28 3.54 6.32
C PRO A 43 -8.71 2.13 6.76
N THR A 44 -8.07 1.63 7.81
CA THR A 44 -8.48 0.34 8.39
C THR A 44 -9.85 0.50 9.08
N PRO A 45 -10.64 -0.59 9.24
CA PRO A 45 -11.92 -0.53 9.94
C PRO A 45 -11.83 0.07 11.36
N GLY A 46 -10.72 -0.14 12.07
CA GLY A 46 -10.48 0.47 13.37
C GLY A 46 -10.22 1.98 13.33
N GLU A 47 -9.62 2.49 12.25
CA GLU A 47 -9.43 3.94 12.05
C GLU A 47 -10.71 4.65 11.56
N LEU A 48 -11.59 3.92 10.85
CA LEU A 48 -12.91 4.43 10.48
C LEU A 48 -13.80 4.67 11.70
N ASP A 49 -13.72 3.82 12.74
CA ASP A 49 -14.47 3.99 13.99
C ASP A 49 -14.10 5.31 14.70
N GLY A 50 -12.81 5.67 14.70
CA GLY A 50 -12.32 6.95 15.20
C GLY A 50 -12.85 8.16 14.42
N ARG A 51 -12.95 8.05 13.09
CA ARG A 51 -13.50 9.14 12.24
C ARG A 51 -15.01 9.32 12.44
N ILE A 52 -15.76 8.25 12.68
CA ILE A 52 -17.20 8.32 12.97
C ILE A 52 -17.43 8.98 14.35
N ARG A 53 -16.61 8.66 15.35
CA ARG A 53 -16.67 9.30 16.69
C ARG A 53 -16.22 10.75 16.70
N ALA A 54 -15.33 11.15 15.78
CA ALA A 54 -14.78 12.51 15.69
C ALA A 54 -15.64 13.49 14.86
N ARG A 55 -16.73 13.04 14.22
CA ARG A 55 -17.63 13.95 13.51
C ARG A 55 -18.44 14.75 14.55
N PRO A 56 -18.31 16.08 14.62
CA PRO A 56 -19.26 16.87 15.39
C PRO A 56 -20.63 16.61 14.77
N ARG A 57 -21.63 16.32 15.59
CA ARG A 57 -23.02 16.41 15.12
C ARG A 57 -23.16 17.81 14.56
N ALA A 58 -23.46 17.93 13.27
CA ALA A 58 -23.89 19.19 12.70
C ALA A 58 -25.17 19.55 13.46
N GLY A 59 -25.05 20.55 14.33
CA GLY A 59 -26.10 21.19 15.09
C GLY A 59 -25.85 22.68 15.03
#